data_AF-A0A662C7A6-F1
#
_entry.id   AF-A0A662C7A6-F1
#
_cell.length_a   1.000
_cell.length_b   1.000
_cell.length_c   1.000
_cell.angle_alpha   90.00
_cell.angle_beta   90.00
_cell.angle_gamma   90.00
#
_symmetry.space_group_name_H-M   'P 1'
#
loop_
_entity.id
_entity.type
_entity.pdbx_description
1 polymer ?
#
loop_
_entity_poly.entity_id
_entity_poly.type
_entity_poly.pdbx_seq_one_letter_code
_entity_poly.pdbx_strand_id
1 'polypeptide(L)'
;MRWLFFTVIFIISLTYISRAQNSTRLIIDKKTLIYKFEGFVELNKKQKMYHIEKIEYQTTRCFGTCPQFKIVIDKSKNVTFDAQHHNRKDKNEKEIKGKYKATIKDKDFDEIVNLLNDL
;
A
#
# COMPACT_ATOMS: atom_id res chain seq x y z
N MET A 1 69.47 -18.19 19.74
CA MET A 1 68.09 -18.60 20.08
C MET A 1 67.32 -17.49 20.82
N ARG A 2 67.30 -16.25 20.33
CA ARG A 2 66.52 -15.16 20.97
C ARG A 2 66.13 -14.04 19.98
N TRP A 3 65.96 -14.42 18.71
CA TRP A 3 65.63 -13.52 17.59
C TRP A 3 64.58 -14.15 16.65
N LEU A 4 63.91 -15.23 17.07
CA LEU A 4 62.84 -15.88 16.29
C LEU A 4 61.47 -15.82 16.98
N PHE A 5 61.41 -15.38 18.24
CA PHE A 5 60.14 -15.26 18.98
C PHE A 5 59.48 -13.88 18.87
N PHE A 6 60.24 -12.82 18.56
CA PHE A 6 59.68 -11.46 18.44
C PHE A 6 59.02 -11.19 17.08
N THR A 7 59.40 -11.92 16.02
CA THR A 7 58.82 -11.76 14.69
C THR A 7 57.46 -12.45 14.55
N VAL A 8 57.22 -13.55 15.28
CA VAL A 8 55.96 -14.31 15.18
C VAL A 8 54.80 -13.59 15.87
N ILE A 9 55.05 -12.87 16.97
CA ILE A 9 53.98 -12.17 17.71
C ILE A 9 53.43 -10.97 16.92
N PHE A 10 54.27 -10.25 16.17
CA PHE A 10 53.84 -9.10 15.38
C PHE A 10 52.97 -9.47 14.17
N ILE A 11 53.19 -10.65 13.58
CA ILE A 11 52.44 -11.11 12.40
C ILE A 11 51.04 -11.62 12.81
N ILE A 12 50.90 -12.20 14.01
CA ILE A 12 49.60 -12.70 14.50
C ILE A 12 48.68 -11.55 14.98
N SER A 13 49.23 -10.41 15.39
CA SER A 13 48.43 -9.22 15.73
C SER A 13 47.89 -8.46 14.51
N LEU A 14 48.54 -8.57 13.35
CA LEU A 14 48.15 -7.84 12.13
C LEU A 14 47.14 -8.59 11.25
N THR A 15 46.99 -9.90 11.43
CA THR A 15 45.99 -10.70 10.69
C THR A 15 44.63 -10.77 11.39
N TYR A 16 44.52 -10.29 12.63
CA TYR A 16 43.27 -10.40 13.41
C TYR A 16 42.35 -9.17 13.32
N ILE A 17 42.76 -8.08 12.67
CA ILE A 17 41.94 -6.85 12.55
C ILE A 17 41.84 -6.43 11.09
N SER A 18 41.13 -7.23 10.31
CA SER A 18 40.56 -6.78 9.03
C SER A 18 39.25 -7.54 8.76
N ARG A 19 38.36 -7.55 9.77
CA ARG A 19 36.95 -7.75 9.49
C ARG A 19 36.46 -6.51 8.74
N ALA A 20 36.48 -6.56 7.41
CA ALA A 20 35.81 -5.60 6.57
C ALA A 20 34.34 -5.54 7.00
N GLN A 21 33.97 -4.44 7.65
CA GLN A 21 32.59 -4.19 8.06
C GLN A 21 31.81 -3.88 6.79
N ASN A 22 31.14 -4.90 6.24
CA ASN A 22 30.34 -4.77 5.03
C ASN A 22 29.07 -3.97 5.37
N SER A 23 29.19 -2.65 5.34
CA SER A 23 28.11 -1.70 5.57
C SER A 23 27.14 -1.78 4.39
N THR A 24 26.07 -2.56 4.53
CA THR A 24 24.90 -2.43 3.67
C THR A 24 24.38 -1.00 3.76
N ARG A 25 24.59 -0.21 2.70
CA ARG A 25 24.07 1.15 2.58
C ARG A 25 22.54 1.08 2.68
N LEU A 26 21.97 1.60 3.75
CA LEU A 26 20.52 1.78 3.85
C LEU A 26 20.09 2.83 2.82
N ILE A 27 19.28 2.41 1.85
CA ILE A 27 18.63 3.35 0.92
C ILE A 27 17.42 3.91 1.65
N ILE A 28 17.47 5.20 1.99
CA ILE A 28 16.34 5.91 2.56
C ILE A 28 15.48 6.42 1.40
N ASP A 29 14.31 5.82 1.20
CA ASP A 29 13.31 6.36 0.29
C ASP A 29 12.54 7.48 1.00
N LYS A 30 12.53 8.68 0.41
CA LYS A 30 11.83 9.85 0.95
C LYS A 30 10.56 10.06 0.13
N LYS A 31 9.41 9.95 0.77
CA LYS A 31 8.11 10.23 0.16
C LYS A 31 7.62 11.61 0.58
N THR A 32 7.18 12.41 -0.40
CA THR A 32 6.47 13.66 -0.13
C THR A 32 4.98 13.36 -0.09
N LEU A 33 4.30 13.79 0.98
CA LEU A 33 2.84 13.72 1.06
C LEU A 33 2.25 15.09 0.74
N ILE A 34 1.12 15.09 0.03
CA ILE A 34 0.34 16.29 -0.29
C ILE A 34 -1.10 16.11 0.19
N TYR A 35 -1.77 17.21 0.53
CA TYR A 35 -3.16 17.19 0.94
C TYR A 35 -4.09 17.28 -0.28
N LYS A 36 -4.85 16.22 -0.56
CA LYS A 36 -5.84 16.08 -1.65
C LYS A 36 -6.93 15.09 -1.23
N PHE A 37 -8.12 15.15 -1.84
CA PHE A 37 -9.21 14.19 -1.59
C PHE A 37 -9.57 14.04 -0.09
N GLU A 38 -9.61 15.17 0.61
CA GLU A 38 -9.85 15.24 2.07
C GLU A 38 -8.84 14.42 2.92
N GLY A 39 -7.64 14.15 2.39
CA GLY A 39 -6.61 13.38 3.08
C GLY A 39 -5.19 13.65 2.56
N PHE A 40 -4.24 12.81 2.99
CA PHE A 40 -2.85 12.86 2.54
C PHE A 40 -2.57 11.74 1.53
N VAL A 41 -2.03 12.09 0.36
CA VAL A 41 -1.60 11.14 -0.67
C VAL A 41 -0.12 11.34 -1.02
N GLU A 42 0.56 10.28 -1.46
CA GLU A 42 1.93 10.39 -1.97
C GLU A 42 1.95 11.27 -3.23
N LEU A 43 2.91 12.19 -3.32
CA LEU A 43 3.08 13.05 -4.49
C LEU A 43 3.45 12.20 -5.72
N ASN A 44 2.49 12.05 -6.63
CA ASN A 44 2.74 11.52 -7.95
C ASN A 44 3.14 12.65 -8.93
N LYS A 45 4.40 12.66 -9.37
CA LYS A 45 4.90 13.64 -10.35
C LYS A 45 4.52 13.32 -11.79
N LYS A 46 4.02 12.11 -12.08
CA LYS A 46 3.70 11.62 -13.42
C LYS A 46 2.29 11.07 -13.45
N GLN A 47 1.33 11.98 -13.42
CA GLN A 47 -0.08 11.65 -13.56
C GLN A 47 -0.33 10.98 -14.92
N LYS A 48 -1.17 9.95 -14.91
CA LYS A 48 -1.65 9.28 -16.11
C LYS A 48 -3.13 9.58 -16.25
N MET A 49 -3.55 9.93 -17.45
CA MET A 49 -4.97 10.13 -17.77
C MET A 49 -5.52 8.83 -18.33
N TYR A 50 -6.21 8.06 -17.50
CA TYR A 50 -6.84 6.82 -17.92
C TYR A 50 -8.22 7.09 -18.54
N HIS A 51 -8.54 6.36 -19.62
CA HIS A 51 -9.92 6.24 -20.08
C HIS A 51 -10.61 5.12 -19.30
N ILE A 52 -11.29 5.47 -18.22
CA ILE A 52 -11.86 4.50 -17.28
C ILE A 52 -13.22 4.01 -17.78
N GLU A 53 -13.25 2.76 -18.25
CA GLU A 53 -14.47 2.08 -18.67
C GLU A 53 -15.26 1.50 -17.50
N LYS A 54 -14.54 1.02 -16.48
CA LYS A 54 -15.10 0.30 -15.33
C LYS A 54 -14.13 0.33 -14.15
N ILE A 55 -14.68 0.53 -12.95
CA ILE A 55 -13.96 0.46 -11.68
C ILE A 55 -14.48 -0.75 -10.92
N GLU A 56 -13.59 -1.65 -10.51
CA GLU A 56 -13.93 -2.82 -9.72
C GLU A 56 -13.12 -2.82 -8.43
N TYR A 57 -13.80 -2.87 -7.30
CA TYR A 57 -13.19 -3.02 -6.00
C TYR A 57 -13.80 -4.22 -5.28
N GLN A 58 -12.94 -5.06 -4.72
CA GLN A 58 -13.38 -6.21 -3.95
C GLN A 58 -12.48 -6.38 -2.73
N THR A 59 -13.11 -6.55 -1.58
CA THR A 59 -12.42 -6.90 -0.34
C THR A 59 -11.93 -8.34 -0.38
N THR A 60 -10.76 -8.59 0.20
CA THR A 60 -10.27 -9.95 0.46
C THR A 60 -10.79 -10.48 1.80
N ARG A 61 -10.63 -11.78 2.02
CA ARG A 61 -10.98 -12.39 3.31
C ARG A 61 -9.96 -11.98 4.38
N CYS A 62 -10.45 -11.69 5.58
CA CYS A 62 -9.65 -11.44 6.78
C CYS A 62 -10.03 -12.45 7.88
N PHE A 63 -9.20 -12.59 8.91
CA PHE A 63 -9.61 -13.26 10.14
C PHE A 63 -10.47 -12.31 10.99
N GLY A 64 -11.73 -12.67 11.24
CA GLY A 64 -12.67 -11.86 12.01
C GLY A 64 -13.86 -11.35 11.18
N THR A 65 -14.48 -10.26 11.62
CA THR A 65 -15.71 -9.71 11.03
C THR A 65 -15.44 -8.51 10.12
N CYS A 66 -14.48 -8.62 9.19
CA CYS A 66 -14.29 -7.56 8.19
C CYS A 66 -15.40 -7.64 7.14
N PRO A 67 -15.93 -6.50 6.69
CA PRO A 67 -16.88 -6.45 5.59
C PRO A 67 -16.34 -7.16 4.34
N GLN A 68 -17.17 -8.02 3.76
CA GLN A 68 -16.92 -8.69 2.49
C GLN A 68 -17.92 -8.16 1.48
N PHE A 69 -17.42 -7.49 0.45
CA PHE A 69 -18.23 -6.93 -0.61
C PHE A 69 -17.47 -6.76 -1.92
N LYS A 70 -18.22 -6.61 -3.01
CA LYS A 70 -17.73 -6.17 -4.32
C LYS A 70 -18.50 -4.93 -4.77
N ILE A 71 -17.78 -3.90 -5.20
CA ILE A 71 -18.32 -2.71 -5.86
C ILE A 71 -17.88 -2.72 -7.31
N VAL A 72 -18.82 -2.47 -8.21
CA VAL A 72 -18.57 -2.24 -9.64
C VAL A 72 -19.21 -0.91 -10.01
N ILE A 73 -18.45 -0.02 -10.62
CA ILE A 73 -18.92 1.25 -11.17
C ILE A 73 -18.58 1.26 -12.67
N ASP A 74 -19.57 1.44 -13.53
CA ASP A 74 -19.31 1.61 -14.97
C ASP A 74 -19.13 3.10 -15.34
N LYS A 75 -18.65 3.37 -16.56
CA LYS A 75 -18.52 4.74 -17.08
C LYS A 75 -19.83 5.52 -17.17
N SER A 76 -20.96 4.82 -17.16
CA SER A 76 -22.31 5.40 -17.12
C SER A 76 -22.77 5.68 -15.69
N LYS A 77 -21.86 5.58 -14.70
CA LYS A 77 -22.09 5.86 -13.28
C LYS A 77 -23.09 4.91 -12.62
N ASN A 78 -23.38 3.76 -13.25
CA ASN A 78 -24.16 2.72 -12.60
C ASN A 78 -23.27 1.94 -11.63
N VAL A 79 -23.79 1.71 -10.43
CA VAL A 79 -23.11 1.00 -9.36
C VAL A 79 -23.82 -0.31 -9.09
N THR A 80 -23.05 -1.40 -8.99
CA THR A 80 -23.48 -2.64 -8.36
C THR A 80 -22.69 -2.86 -7.08
N PHE A 81 -23.39 -2.98 -5.97
CA PHE A 81 -22.82 -3.31 -4.66
C PHE A 81 -23.30 -4.71 -4.25
N ASP A 82 -22.39 -5.68 -4.26
CA ASP A 82 -22.62 -7.04 -3.81
C ASP A 82 -22.11 -7.19 -2.37
N ALA A 83 -23.01 -6.99 -1.40
CA ALA A 83 -22.73 -7.10 0.03
C ALA A 83 -22.82 -8.57 0.46
N GLN A 84 -21.68 -9.21 0.72
CA GLN A 84 -21.61 -10.65 0.95
C GLN A 84 -21.72 -11.01 2.44
N HIS A 85 -20.80 -10.50 3.27
CA HIS A 85 -20.73 -10.82 4.71
C HIS A 85 -20.24 -9.63 5.53
N HIS A 86 -20.69 -9.53 6.78
CA HIS A 86 -20.18 -8.60 7.80
C HIS A 86 -20.24 -7.11 7.41
N ASN A 87 -21.11 -6.73 6.46
CA ASN A 87 -21.34 -5.33 6.10
C ASN A 87 -22.30 -4.70 7.12
N ARG A 88 -21.77 -4.25 8.26
CA ARG A 88 -22.51 -3.56 9.32
C ARG A 88 -21.63 -2.46 9.90
N LYS A 89 -22.25 -1.36 10.33
CA LYS A 89 -21.52 -0.28 11.00
C LYS A 89 -21.07 -0.70 12.39
N ASP A 90 -21.98 -1.33 13.14
CA ASP A 90 -21.75 -1.80 14.51
C ASP A 90 -22.22 -3.25 14.69
N LYS A 91 -21.71 -3.95 15.71
CA LYS A 91 -22.04 -5.37 15.99
C LYS A 91 -23.53 -5.60 16.29
N ASN A 92 -24.21 -4.57 16.79
CA ASN A 92 -25.63 -4.63 17.17
C ASN A 92 -26.56 -4.24 16.01
N GLU A 93 -26.01 -3.74 14.90
CA GLU A 93 -26.81 -3.37 13.74
C GLU A 93 -27.06 -4.56 12.82
N LYS A 94 -28.16 -4.48 12.09
CA LYS A 94 -28.52 -5.49 11.09
C LYS A 94 -27.47 -5.48 9.96
N GLU A 95 -26.98 -6.67 9.64
CA GLU A 95 -26.06 -6.86 8.54
C GLU A 95 -26.73 -6.57 7.18
N ILE A 96 -26.06 -5.76 6.37
CA ILE A 96 -26.43 -5.48 4.98
C ILE A 96 -25.93 -6.65 4.14
N LYS A 97 -26.84 -7.33 3.46
CA LYS A 97 -26.51 -8.48 2.62
C LYS A 97 -27.40 -8.53 1.39
N GLY A 98 -26.79 -8.81 0.25
CA GLY A 98 -27.46 -8.89 -1.04
C GLY A 98 -26.82 -7.99 -2.09
N LYS A 99 -27.47 -7.93 -3.25
CA LYS A 99 -27.02 -7.13 -4.40
C LYS A 99 -27.87 -5.89 -4.53
N TYR A 100 -27.23 -4.74 -4.53
CA TYR A 100 -27.85 -3.44 -4.63
C TYR A 100 -27.39 -2.76 -5.91
N LYS A 101 -28.30 -1.97 -6.50
CA LYS A 101 -28.01 -1.09 -7.63
C LYS A 101 -28.19 0.35 -7.18
N ALA A 102 -27.30 1.21 -7.63
CA ALA A 102 -27.37 2.64 -7.39
C ALA A 102 -26.77 3.40 -8.58
N THR A 103 -26.87 4.72 -8.54
CA THR A 103 -26.16 5.62 -9.43
C THR A 103 -25.30 6.53 -8.56
N ILE A 104 -24.01 6.63 -8.89
CA ILE A 104 -23.08 7.50 -8.16
C ILE A 104 -23.23 8.95 -8.64
N LYS A 105 -23.08 9.91 -7.74
CA LYS A 105 -23.11 11.33 -8.09
C LYS A 105 -21.88 11.69 -8.92
N ASP A 106 -22.02 12.67 -9.81
CA ASP A 106 -20.94 13.12 -10.68
C ASP A 106 -19.69 13.52 -9.90
N LYS A 107 -19.85 14.32 -8.84
CA LYS A 107 -18.75 14.75 -7.98
C LYS A 107 -17.98 13.56 -7.40
N ASP A 108 -18.68 12.57 -6.85
CA ASP A 108 -18.06 11.41 -6.21
C ASP A 108 -17.37 10.50 -7.24
N PHE A 109 -17.95 10.37 -8.44
CA PHE A 109 -17.32 9.64 -9.54
C PHE A 109 -16.03 10.33 -10.02
N ASP A 110 -16.09 11.64 -10.24
CA ASP A 110 -14.95 12.43 -10.68
C ASP A 110 -13.82 12.39 -9.63
N GLU A 111 -14.15 12.40 -8.35
CA GLU A 111 -13.19 12.24 -7.27
C GLU A 111 -12.46 10.90 -7.32
N ILE A 112 -13.18 9.79 -7.52
CA ILE A 112 -12.57 8.45 -7.67
C ILE A 112 -11.70 8.38 -8.92
N VAL A 113 -12.16 8.90 -10.06
CA VAL A 113 -11.38 8.92 -11.31
C VAL A 113 -10.11 9.74 -11.14
N ASN A 114 -10.18 10.89 -10.48
CA ASN A 114 -9.02 11.74 -10.21
C ASN A 114 -8.04 11.06 -9.26
N LEU A 115 -8.52 10.36 -8.22
CA LEU A 115 -7.67 9.55 -7.35
C LEU A 115 -6.92 8.48 -8.16
N LEU A 116 -7.62 7.76 -9.05
CA LEU A 116 -7.01 6.72 -9.88
C LEU A 116 -5.98 7.26 -10.89
N ASN A 117 -6.19 8.47 -11.42
CA ASN A 117 -5.24 9.15 -12.30
C ASN A 117 -4.00 9.70 -11.55
N ASP A 118 -4.12 9.92 -10.24
CA ASP A 118 -3.03 10.37 -9.35
C ASP A 118 -2.22 9.20 -8.77
N LEU A 119 -2.59 7.93 -9.03
CA LEU A 119 -1.79 6.73 -8.74
C LEU A 119 -0.66 6.52 -9.77
#